data_AF-A0A7C4WGF4-F1
#
_entry.id   AF-A0A7C4WGF4-F1
#
_cell.length_a   1.000
_cell.length_b   1.000
_cell.length_c   1.000
_cell.angle_alpha   90.00
_cell.angle_beta   90.00
_cell.angle_gamma   90.00
#
_symmetry.space_group_name_H-M   'P 1'
#
loop_
_entity.id
_entity.type
_entity.pdbx_description
1 polymer ?
#
loop_
_entity_poly.entity_id
_entity_poly.type
_entity_poly.pdbx_seq_one_letter_code
_entity_poly.pdbx_strand_id
1 'polypeptide(L)'
;MNLPIYRFRPKAAPEWGSGGIFGLKYHMNTLYFTLSFEAEAYFFADGKFNVYRYDLIGPEPRSGGDTYNAVEAVDDKIFFGGWVNSPARFKVVNNYGSIDFTNKYSHIHSYDIREGRVDLLWKESAGLESEWVGEVSSLIFDPVNIRLLVSRADGSRSLGVFSLDLRGSKMEVLSDKPSMKGAILGDKACFDISVGLNGIYGIQCLDLIRGKWEYVGLSEDLKDISVDGEGVLRPLQVGSIATAYGRLFIFVRGGVIVLDPSEGSEGLHFIRLYDFCRKDYGPLRTNHVVVGGGIVIPFNAYTHGILKPRSNELRSISRSINYVPTTSNLLYITPPTVRIIGSFGARITSVEHVGTELLLGCNTMANLGAEDATPYDIGERDLISIAMDNVLRSCEMPHTIKVSGSIVGSNAWGGIPINNYRRAVMHVKASRDNSLRIYEYDLGLPPTLHDTDVVDISFGRNVIDLSDYNNVVSFKFEFEDPRAEIYISLRN
;
A
#
# COMPACT_ATOMS: atom_id res chain seq x y z
N MET A 1 -5.50 -22.26 -10.51
CA MET A 1 -6.29 -22.91 -9.42
C MET A 1 -7.77 -22.64 -9.68
N ASN A 2 -8.67 -23.63 -9.58
CA ASN A 2 -10.11 -23.38 -9.78
C ASN A 2 -10.80 -23.04 -8.45
N LEU A 3 -10.93 -21.75 -8.13
CA LEU A 3 -11.71 -21.30 -6.98
C LEU A 3 -13.22 -21.42 -7.28
N PRO A 4 -14.05 -21.84 -6.33
CA PRO A 4 -15.50 -21.89 -6.52
C PRO A 4 -16.18 -20.53 -6.30
N ILE A 5 -15.47 -19.56 -5.70
CA ILE A 5 -15.98 -18.23 -5.37
C ILE A 5 -14.92 -17.19 -5.76
N TYR A 6 -15.34 -16.19 -6.53
CA TYR A 6 -14.48 -15.08 -6.96
C TYR A 6 -15.06 -13.70 -6.62
N ARG A 7 -16.29 -13.64 -6.08
CA ARG A 7 -16.99 -12.38 -5.80
C ARG A 7 -17.64 -12.40 -4.43
N PHE A 8 -17.52 -11.29 -3.72
CA PHE A 8 -17.99 -11.13 -2.35
C PHE A 8 -18.76 -9.81 -2.23
N ARG A 9 -20.08 -9.94 -2.07
CA ARG A 9 -20.98 -8.80 -1.90
C ARG A 9 -20.91 -8.25 -0.47
N PRO A 10 -21.10 -6.94 -0.27
CA PRO A 10 -21.11 -6.35 1.06
C PRO A 10 -22.18 -6.95 1.99
N LYS A 11 -21.82 -7.16 3.26
CA LYS A 11 -22.72 -7.60 4.34
C LYS A 11 -22.68 -6.64 5.55
N ALA A 12 -23.44 -6.96 6.59
CA ALA A 12 -23.40 -6.28 7.88
C ALA A 12 -22.00 -6.42 8.51
N ALA A 13 -21.31 -5.29 8.62
CA ALA A 13 -19.91 -5.19 8.99
C ALA A 13 -19.64 -3.73 9.39
N PRO A 14 -20.02 -3.31 10.62
CA PRO A 14 -19.90 -1.91 10.99
C PRO A 14 -18.45 -1.44 10.99
N GLU A 15 -18.09 -0.51 10.11
CA GLU A 15 -16.74 0.05 10.03
C GLU A 15 -16.64 1.28 9.10
N TRP A 16 -15.43 1.85 8.99
CA TRP A 16 -15.08 2.94 8.09
C TRP A 16 -14.92 2.51 6.62
N GLY A 17 -16.04 2.31 5.94
CA GLY A 17 -16.08 2.09 4.50
C GLY A 17 -16.03 0.63 4.10
N SER A 18 -15.02 0.25 3.31
CA SER A 18 -14.86 -1.13 2.86
C SER A 18 -13.52 -1.74 3.24
N GLY A 19 -13.56 -3.01 3.64
CA GLY A 19 -12.45 -3.78 4.19
C GLY A 19 -11.71 -4.63 3.18
N GLY A 20 -12.12 -4.69 1.90
CA GLY A 20 -11.34 -5.35 0.85
C GLY A 20 -11.05 -6.86 1.04
N ILE A 21 -10.10 -7.37 0.26
CA ILE A 21 -9.52 -8.72 0.41
C ILE A 21 -8.04 -8.57 0.77
N PHE A 22 -7.67 -8.95 1.99
CA PHE A 22 -6.32 -8.75 2.53
C PHE A 22 -5.70 -10.06 3.01
N GLY A 23 -4.41 -10.02 3.31
CA GLY A 23 -3.65 -11.16 3.79
C GLY A 23 -3.56 -12.30 2.76
N LEU A 24 -3.73 -12.00 1.47
CA LEU A 24 -3.71 -13.02 0.42
C LEU A 24 -2.37 -13.75 0.42
N LYS A 25 -2.37 -15.03 0.79
CA LYS A 25 -1.16 -15.85 0.93
C LYS A 25 -1.39 -17.24 0.38
N TYR A 26 -0.51 -17.73 -0.47
CA TYR A 26 -0.55 -19.11 -0.95
C TYR A 26 0.62 -19.91 -0.37
N HIS A 27 0.32 -20.97 0.36
CA HIS A 27 1.32 -21.78 1.04
C HIS A 27 0.89 -23.23 1.13
N MET A 28 1.76 -24.17 0.76
CA MET A 28 1.52 -25.61 0.78
C MET A 28 0.12 -26.02 0.28
N ASN A 29 -0.24 -25.59 -0.93
CA ASN A 29 -1.55 -25.84 -1.56
C ASN A 29 -2.78 -25.22 -0.86
N THR A 30 -2.58 -24.41 0.17
CA THR A 30 -3.62 -23.64 0.84
C THR A 30 -3.55 -22.18 0.41
N LEU A 31 -4.66 -21.63 -0.07
CA LEU A 31 -4.82 -20.19 -0.28
C LEU A 31 -5.56 -19.58 0.92
N TYR A 32 -4.96 -18.60 1.57
CA TYR A 32 -5.54 -17.83 2.66
C TYR A 32 -5.85 -16.39 2.21
N PHE A 33 -6.94 -15.82 2.72
CA PHE A 33 -7.22 -14.38 2.69
C PHE A 33 -8.30 -14.01 3.71
N THR A 34 -8.43 -12.73 4.02
CA THR A 34 -9.55 -12.18 4.81
C THR A 34 -10.48 -11.34 3.95
N LEU A 35 -11.78 -11.48 4.19
CA LEU A 35 -12.74 -10.43 3.88
C LEU A 35 -12.80 -9.50 5.08
N SER A 36 -12.04 -8.41 5.01
CA SER A 36 -11.95 -7.52 6.16
C SER A 36 -13.24 -6.71 6.31
N PHE A 37 -13.47 -6.25 7.53
CA PHE A 37 -14.71 -5.71 8.09
C PHE A 37 -15.80 -6.77 8.30
N GLU A 38 -15.95 -7.76 7.43
CA GLU A 38 -16.84 -8.90 7.70
C GLU A 38 -16.29 -9.88 8.74
N ALA A 39 -15.03 -9.73 9.15
CA ALA A 39 -14.35 -10.63 10.07
C ALA A 39 -14.50 -12.10 9.63
N GLU A 40 -14.17 -12.39 8.36
CA GLU A 40 -14.13 -13.74 7.82
C GLU A 40 -12.74 -14.03 7.23
N ALA A 41 -12.07 -15.04 7.76
CA ALA A 41 -10.81 -15.59 7.26
C ALA A 41 -11.11 -16.86 6.45
N TYR A 42 -10.71 -16.88 5.19
CA TYR A 42 -10.94 -17.98 4.25
C TYR A 42 -9.65 -18.78 4.06
N PHE A 43 -9.78 -20.10 4.10
CA PHE A 43 -8.72 -21.06 3.79
C PHE A 43 -9.23 -22.00 2.70
N PHE A 44 -8.64 -21.95 1.51
CA PHE A 44 -8.99 -22.81 0.40
C PHE A 44 -7.95 -23.89 0.20
N ALA A 45 -8.36 -25.14 0.40
CA ALA A 45 -7.56 -26.33 0.15
C ALA A 45 -8.47 -27.45 -0.38
N ASP A 46 -7.94 -28.33 -1.23
CA ASP A 46 -8.65 -29.51 -1.75
C ASP A 46 -10.05 -29.21 -2.33
N GLY A 47 -10.19 -28.07 -3.01
CA GLY A 47 -11.44 -27.66 -3.64
C GLY A 47 -12.51 -27.12 -2.70
N LYS A 48 -12.19 -26.88 -1.41
CA LYS A 48 -13.15 -26.43 -0.39
C LYS A 48 -12.63 -25.21 0.37
N PHE A 49 -13.56 -24.35 0.76
CA PHE A 49 -13.29 -23.25 1.70
C PHE A 49 -13.60 -23.70 3.13
N ASN A 50 -12.65 -23.50 4.03
CA ASN A 50 -12.89 -23.40 5.47
C ASN A 50 -12.93 -21.91 5.85
N VAL A 51 -13.93 -21.50 6.63
CA VAL A 51 -14.15 -20.09 6.98
C VAL A 51 -14.13 -19.95 8.49
N TYR A 52 -13.15 -19.20 9.00
CA TYR A 52 -13.04 -18.83 10.41
C TYR A 52 -13.62 -17.42 10.62
N ARG A 53 -14.45 -17.26 11.66
CA ARG A 53 -15.21 -16.03 11.92
C ARG A 53 -14.76 -15.30 13.18
N TYR A 54 -13.48 -15.43 13.54
CA TYR A 54 -12.89 -14.76 14.71
C TYR A 54 -13.59 -15.05 16.05
N ASP A 55 -14.19 -16.22 16.20
CA ASP A 55 -14.90 -16.63 17.41
C ASP A 55 -13.99 -16.83 18.63
N LEU A 56 -12.68 -17.03 18.44
CA LEU A 56 -11.72 -17.06 19.54
C LEU A 56 -11.43 -15.66 20.13
N ILE A 57 -11.78 -14.58 19.41
CA ILE A 57 -11.60 -13.20 19.91
C ILE A 57 -12.71 -12.84 20.90
N GLY A 58 -13.96 -13.12 20.56
CA GLY A 58 -15.12 -12.75 21.38
C GLY A 58 -16.46 -13.03 20.70
N PRO A 59 -17.58 -12.56 21.26
CA PRO A 59 -18.93 -12.81 20.74
C PRO A 59 -19.28 -11.95 19.51
N GLU A 60 -20.36 -12.33 18.83
CA GLU A 60 -20.99 -11.55 17.76
C GLU A 60 -21.74 -10.31 18.31
N PRO A 61 -22.01 -9.29 17.46
CA PRO A 61 -21.56 -9.14 16.07
C PRO A 61 -20.06 -8.84 16.01
N ARG A 62 -19.35 -9.32 14.99
CA ARG A 62 -17.93 -9.04 14.79
C ARG A 62 -17.73 -8.14 13.58
N SER A 63 -16.74 -7.27 13.65
CA SER A 63 -16.27 -6.48 12.51
C SER A 63 -14.76 -6.36 12.57
N GLY A 64 -14.08 -6.48 11.44
CA GLY A 64 -12.63 -6.32 11.35
C GLY A 64 -11.97 -7.37 10.46
N GLY A 65 -10.70 -7.63 10.70
CA GLY A 65 -9.81 -8.45 9.89
C GLY A 65 -8.49 -7.73 9.67
N ASP A 66 -7.83 -8.04 8.57
CA ASP A 66 -6.57 -7.45 8.18
C ASP A 66 -6.79 -6.27 7.23
N THR A 67 -6.22 -5.10 7.51
CA THR A 67 -6.32 -3.90 6.66
C THR A 67 -4.99 -3.55 5.99
N TYR A 68 -3.96 -4.36 6.22
CA TYR A 68 -2.59 -4.07 5.80
C TYR A 68 -1.86 -5.27 5.18
N ASN A 69 -2.39 -6.49 5.14
CA ASN A 69 -1.67 -7.72 4.72
C ASN A 69 -0.63 -8.19 5.75
N ALA A 70 -1.01 -8.24 7.03
CA ALA A 70 -0.23 -8.81 8.10
C ALA A 70 -0.36 -10.35 8.12
N VAL A 71 0.31 -11.00 7.17
CA VAL A 71 0.33 -12.45 7.00
C VAL A 71 1.76 -12.95 6.78
N GLU A 72 2.09 -14.09 7.36
CA GLU A 72 3.32 -14.82 7.06
C GLU A 72 3.07 -16.33 7.10
N ALA A 73 3.84 -17.11 6.35
CA ALA A 73 3.74 -18.57 6.38
C ALA A 73 5.11 -19.22 6.61
N VAL A 74 5.14 -20.19 7.53
CA VAL A 74 6.35 -20.92 7.93
C VAL A 74 5.96 -22.36 8.20
N ASP A 75 6.75 -23.31 7.67
CA ASP A 75 6.49 -24.75 7.79
C ASP A 75 5.05 -25.10 7.41
N ASP A 76 4.27 -25.72 8.30
CA ASP A 76 2.86 -26.08 8.08
C ASP A 76 1.85 -25.05 8.59
N LYS A 77 2.30 -23.80 8.87
CA LYS A 77 1.46 -22.76 9.48
C LYS A 77 1.36 -21.49 8.64
N ILE A 78 0.18 -20.91 8.64
CA ILE A 78 -0.08 -19.54 8.18
C ILE A 78 -0.42 -18.69 9.41
N PHE A 79 0.41 -17.70 9.70
CA PHE A 79 0.18 -16.72 10.74
C PHE A 79 -0.49 -15.49 10.16
N PHE A 80 -1.50 -14.98 10.85
CA PHE A 80 -2.24 -13.82 10.37
C PHE A 80 -2.71 -12.92 11.51
N GLY A 81 -2.59 -11.62 11.28
CA GLY A 81 -2.93 -10.57 12.22
C GLY A 81 -3.94 -9.57 11.69
N GLY A 82 -4.09 -8.47 12.42
CA GLY A 82 -5.00 -7.39 12.10
C GLY A 82 -5.67 -6.88 13.38
N TRP A 83 -6.92 -6.45 13.23
CA TRP A 83 -7.76 -6.04 14.35
C TRP A 83 -9.19 -6.56 14.19
N VAL A 84 -9.89 -6.79 15.29
CA VAL A 84 -11.31 -7.16 15.30
C VAL A 84 -12.03 -6.47 16.45
N ASN A 85 -13.18 -5.87 16.14
CA ASN A 85 -14.19 -5.43 17.08
C ASN A 85 -15.12 -6.60 17.44
N SER A 86 -15.20 -6.96 18.73
CA SER A 86 -16.03 -8.09 19.18
C SER A 86 -16.52 -7.93 20.64
N PRO A 87 -17.79 -7.58 20.88
CA PRO A 87 -18.81 -7.25 19.88
C PRO A 87 -18.60 -5.85 19.28
N ALA A 88 -18.81 -5.72 17.98
CA ALA A 88 -18.82 -4.46 17.24
C ALA A 88 -20.06 -3.63 17.56
N ARG A 89 -19.85 -2.32 17.73
CA ARG A 89 -20.89 -1.38 18.15
C ARG A 89 -20.87 -0.15 17.27
N PHE A 90 -21.84 -0.08 16.37
CA PHE A 90 -22.12 1.12 15.57
C PHE A 90 -22.87 2.14 16.43
N LYS A 91 -22.43 3.39 16.37
CA LYS A 91 -23.08 4.52 17.05
C LYS A 91 -23.46 5.58 16.03
N VAL A 92 -24.57 6.26 16.30
CA VAL A 92 -24.90 7.52 15.65
C VAL A 92 -24.73 8.63 16.67
N VAL A 93 -23.79 9.53 16.43
CA VAL A 93 -23.55 10.70 17.29
C VAL A 93 -23.75 11.93 16.42
N ASN A 94 -24.52 12.93 16.85
CA ASN A 94 -24.82 14.16 16.09
C ASN A 94 -25.10 13.94 14.57
N ASN A 95 -25.88 12.91 14.23
CA ASN A 95 -26.22 12.50 12.84
C ASN A 95 -25.04 11.99 11.97
N TYR A 96 -23.93 11.55 12.58
CA TYR A 96 -22.83 10.85 11.91
C TYR A 96 -22.68 9.42 12.43
N GLY A 97 -22.20 8.53 11.57
CA GLY A 97 -21.85 7.17 11.96
C GLY A 97 -20.49 7.16 12.64
N SER A 98 -20.34 6.36 13.69
CA SER A 98 -19.09 6.13 14.40
C SER A 98 -19.02 4.68 14.89
N ILE A 99 -17.83 4.24 15.28
CA ILE A 99 -17.56 2.92 15.85
C ILE A 99 -17.04 3.11 17.27
N ASP A 100 -17.54 2.30 18.20
CA ASP A 100 -17.03 2.21 19.57
C ASP A 100 -15.85 1.22 19.63
N PHE A 101 -14.68 1.72 20.04
CA PHE A 101 -13.44 0.93 20.10
C PHE A 101 -13.20 0.23 21.43
N THR A 102 -14.15 0.28 22.38
CA THR A 102 -14.01 -0.40 23.68
C THR A 102 -13.68 -1.88 23.49
N ASN A 103 -14.23 -2.51 22.44
CA ASN A 103 -14.02 -3.92 22.12
C ASN A 103 -13.13 -4.13 20.88
N LYS A 104 -12.28 -3.16 20.52
CA LYS A 104 -11.33 -3.30 19.42
C LYS A 104 -10.08 -4.03 19.91
N TYR A 105 -9.84 -5.22 19.38
CA TYR A 105 -8.69 -6.05 19.71
C TYR A 105 -7.71 -6.08 18.54
N SER A 106 -6.44 -5.82 18.81
CA SER A 106 -5.34 -6.25 17.93
C SER A 106 -5.07 -7.73 18.20
N HIS A 107 -4.76 -8.53 17.17
CA HIS A 107 -4.63 -9.99 17.34
C HIS A 107 -3.61 -10.63 16.42
N ILE A 108 -3.19 -11.85 16.77
CA ILE A 108 -2.45 -12.78 15.91
C ILE A 108 -3.00 -14.20 16.11
N HIS A 109 -3.29 -14.87 15.00
CA HIS A 109 -3.68 -16.27 14.94
C HIS A 109 -2.66 -17.08 14.14
N SER A 110 -2.75 -18.40 14.27
CA SER A 110 -2.14 -19.35 13.34
C SER A 110 -3.20 -20.30 12.79
N TYR A 111 -3.08 -20.65 11.51
CA TYR A 111 -3.79 -21.77 10.90
C TYR A 111 -2.81 -22.90 10.63
N ASP A 112 -3.10 -24.08 11.17
CA ASP A 112 -2.36 -25.31 10.88
C ASP A 112 -2.93 -25.96 9.62
N ILE A 113 -2.12 -26.08 8.57
CA ILE A 113 -2.52 -26.61 7.27
C ILE A 113 -2.82 -28.11 7.34
N ARG A 114 -2.15 -28.85 8.23
CA ARG A 114 -2.31 -30.31 8.35
C ARG A 114 -3.55 -30.66 9.13
N GLU A 115 -3.81 -29.94 10.21
CA GLU A 115 -4.96 -30.17 11.08
C GLU A 115 -6.22 -29.42 10.60
N GLY A 116 -6.04 -28.39 9.77
CA GLY A 116 -7.13 -27.53 9.33
C GLY A 116 -7.71 -26.66 10.45
N ARG A 117 -6.91 -26.34 11.47
CA ARG A 117 -7.35 -25.68 12.72
C ARG A 117 -6.77 -24.27 12.84
N VAL A 118 -7.58 -23.35 13.35
CA VAL A 118 -7.15 -22.00 13.75
C VAL A 118 -6.92 -21.94 15.26
N ASP A 119 -5.81 -21.36 15.68
CA ASP A 119 -5.49 -21.05 17.06
C ASP A 119 -5.27 -19.54 17.25
N LEU A 120 -5.74 -19.00 18.37
CA LEU A 120 -5.44 -17.63 18.79
C LEU A 120 -4.13 -17.62 19.58
N LEU A 121 -3.12 -16.93 19.09
CA LEU A 121 -1.81 -16.84 19.74
C LEU A 121 -1.72 -15.65 20.69
N TRP A 122 -2.30 -14.52 20.29
CA TRP A 122 -2.22 -13.28 21.05
C TRP A 122 -3.36 -12.32 20.71
N LYS A 123 -3.82 -11.56 21.71
CA LYS A 123 -4.70 -10.38 21.51
C LYS A 123 -4.50 -9.33 22.59
N GLU A 124 -4.78 -8.07 22.25
CA GLU A 124 -4.69 -6.91 23.16
C GLU A 124 -5.79 -5.89 22.80
N SER A 125 -6.35 -5.20 23.79
CA SER A 125 -7.28 -4.08 23.61
C SER A 125 -6.95 -2.94 24.56
N ALA A 126 -7.27 -1.71 24.15
CA ALA A 126 -7.19 -0.54 25.02
C ALA A 126 -8.34 -0.49 26.03
N GLY A 127 -9.49 -1.09 25.71
CA GLY A 127 -10.70 -1.02 26.54
C GLY A 127 -11.34 0.38 26.60
N LEU A 128 -11.09 1.24 25.61
CA LEU A 128 -11.53 2.64 25.57
C LEU A 128 -12.37 2.93 24.33
N GLU A 129 -13.36 3.81 24.44
CA GLU A 129 -14.33 4.08 23.38
C GLU A 129 -13.71 4.72 22.13
N SER A 130 -12.73 5.60 22.30
CA SER A 130 -12.14 6.40 21.23
C SER A 130 -10.65 6.12 21.00
N GLU A 131 -10.09 5.13 21.68
CA GLU A 131 -8.68 4.76 21.57
C GLU A 131 -8.55 3.27 21.31
N TRP A 132 -7.54 2.90 20.51
CA TRP A 132 -7.21 1.51 20.26
C TRP A 132 -5.70 1.29 20.31
N VAL A 133 -5.32 0.06 20.62
CA VAL A 133 -3.93 -0.37 20.53
C VAL A 133 -3.56 -0.58 19.05
N GLY A 134 -2.30 -0.39 18.70
CA GLY A 134 -1.82 -0.51 17.32
C GLY A 134 -2.29 -1.80 16.64
N GLU A 135 -2.84 -1.68 15.45
CA GLU A 135 -3.20 -2.82 14.59
C GLU A 135 -1.93 -3.58 14.20
N VAL A 136 -2.00 -4.92 14.16
CA VAL A 136 -0.93 -5.72 13.57
C VAL A 136 -0.95 -5.49 12.06
N SER A 137 0.08 -4.82 11.55
CA SER A 137 0.13 -4.29 10.18
C SER A 137 1.12 -5.02 9.26
N SER A 138 2.07 -5.74 9.86
CA SER A 138 3.02 -6.62 9.17
C SER A 138 3.43 -7.76 10.09
N LEU A 139 3.61 -8.94 9.52
CA LEU A 139 4.24 -10.09 10.17
C LEU A 139 5.44 -10.51 9.33
N ILE A 140 6.55 -10.80 9.99
CA ILE A 140 7.78 -11.28 9.36
C ILE A 140 8.33 -12.39 10.22
N PHE A 141 8.79 -13.47 9.60
CA PHE A 141 9.48 -14.52 10.33
C PHE A 141 10.97 -14.19 10.52
N ASP A 142 11.44 -14.25 11.77
CA ASP A 142 12.86 -14.22 12.12
C ASP A 142 13.38 -15.67 12.20
N PRO A 143 14.11 -16.15 11.18
CA PRO A 143 14.57 -17.54 11.14
C PRO A 143 15.73 -17.81 12.12
N VAL A 144 16.42 -16.77 12.60
CA VAL A 144 17.57 -16.92 13.51
C VAL A 144 17.07 -17.22 14.92
N ASN A 145 16.06 -16.45 15.37
CA ASN A 145 15.54 -16.56 16.73
C ASN A 145 14.20 -17.31 16.82
N ILE A 146 13.64 -17.75 15.68
CA ILE A 146 12.41 -18.55 15.57
C ILE A 146 11.23 -17.84 16.25
N ARG A 147 10.91 -16.65 15.75
CA ARG A 147 9.85 -15.78 16.28
C ARG A 147 9.21 -14.99 15.16
N LEU A 148 8.02 -14.45 15.41
CA LEU A 148 7.43 -13.45 14.52
C LEU A 148 7.86 -12.05 14.96
N LEU A 149 8.28 -11.22 14.02
CA LEU A 149 8.42 -9.79 14.20
C LEU A 149 7.13 -9.10 13.71
N VAL A 150 6.63 -8.16 14.52
CA VAL A 150 5.28 -7.62 14.38
C VAL A 150 5.34 -6.09 14.33
N SER A 151 4.88 -5.50 13.23
CA SER A 151 4.80 -4.04 13.05
C SER A 151 3.45 -3.49 13.49
N ARG A 152 3.46 -2.39 14.26
CA ARG A 152 2.26 -1.69 14.75
C ARG A 152 2.45 -0.17 14.69
N ALA A 153 1.70 0.51 13.81
CA ALA A 153 1.71 1.98 13.70
C ALA A 153 0.32 2.63 13.49
N ASP A 154 -0.73 1.84 13.25
CA ASP A 154 -2.11 2.33 13.19
C ASP A 154 -2.81 2.14 14.54
N GLY A 155 -2.73 3.14 15.42
CA GLY A 155 -3.38 3.13 16.73
C GLY A 155 -3.02 4.30 17.62
N SER A 156 -3.69 4.38 18.76
CA SER A 156 -3.48 5.44 19.76
C SER A 156 -2.33 5.12 20.71
N ARG A 157 -1.99 3.83 20.88
CA ARG A 157 -1.00 3.33 21.85
C ARG A 157 -0.51 1.93 21.47
N SER A 158 0.49 1.41 22.21
CA SER A 158 1.14 0.12 21.95
C SER A 158 1.66 0.04 20.50
N LEU A 159 2.39 1.07 20.07
CA LEU A 159 2.99 1.20 18.75
C LEU A 159 4.47 0.81 18.82
N GLY A 160 5.01 0.30 17.71
CA GLY A 160 6.41 -0.12 17.66
C GLY A 160 6.65 -1.36 16.79
N VAL A 161 7.81 -1.97 17.03
CA VAL A 161 8.16 -3.30 16.54
C VAL A 161 8.19 -4.25 17.73
N PHE A 162 7.49 -5.37 17.62
CA PHE A 162 7.36 -6.37 18.67
C PHE A 162 7.88 -7.72 18.18
N SER A 163 8.18 -8.63 19.12
CA SER A 163 8.34 -10.04 18.83
C SER A 163 7.30 -10.90 19.53
N LEU A 164 6.78 -11.89 18.82
CA LEU A 164 6.00 -12.99 19.38
C LEU A 164 6.80 -14.28 19.28
N ASP A 165 7.19 -14.82 20.43
CA ASP A 165 7.84 -16.14 20.51
C ASP A 165 6.82 -17.24 20.20
N LEU A 166 7.15 -18.09 19.22
CA LEU A 166 6.30 -19.20 18.79
C LEU A 166 6.27 -20.37 19.78
N ARG A 167 7.18 -20.41 20.77
CA ARG A 167 7.22 -21.46 21.80
C ARG A 167 6.46 -21.09 23.07
N GLY A 168 6.43 -19.81 23.43
CA GLY A 168 5.84 -19.31 24.67
C GLY A 168 4.65 -18.35 24.53
N SER A 169 4.28 -17.97 23.29
CA SER A 169 3.20 -17.02 22.97
C SER A 169 3.27 -15.68 23.73
N LYS A 170 4.49 -15.24 24.07
CA LYS A 170 4.71 -13.97 24.75
C LYS A 170 5.06 -12.89 23.73
N MET A 171 4.31 -11.79 23.76
CA MET A 171 4.60 -10.58 22.99
C MET A 171 5.56 -9.68 23.77
N GLU A 172 6.65 -9.25 23.13
CA GLU A 172 7.67 -8.36 23.71
C GLU A 172 7.93 -7.17 22.80
N VAL A 173 8.10 -5.98 23.37
CA VAL A 173 8.47 -4.78 22.60
C VAL A 173 9.96 -4.85 22.28
N LEU A 174 10.32 -4.73 21.00
CA LEU A 174 11.71 -4.65 20.55
C LEU A 174 12.15 -3.21 20.23
N SER A 175 11.21 -2.38 19.76
CA SER A 175 11.40 -0.96 19.48
C SER A 175 10.10 -0.20 19.73
N ASP A 176 10.19 0.98 20.34
CA ASP A 176 9.06 1.89 20.58
C ASP A 176 8.77 2.82 19.39
N LYS A 177 9.59 2.76 18.33
CA LYS A 177 9.40 3.53 17.11
C LYS A 177 8.33 2.87 16.25
N PRO A 178 7.17 3.52 16.02
CA PRO A 178 6.07 2.94 15.26
C PRO A 178 6.50 2.51 13.85
N SER A 179 6.03 1.34 13.41
CA SER A 179 6.28 0.78 12.06
C SER A 179 4.97 0.26 11.46
N MET A 180 4.74 0.52 10.17
CA MET A 180 3.65 -0.09 9.40
C MET A 180 4.11 -1.34 8.66
N LYS A 181 5.39 -1.41 8.25
CA LYS A 181 5.92 -2.45 7.37
C LYS A 181 7.37 -2.80 7.71
N GLY A 182 7.74 -4.03 7.38
CA GLY A 182 9.14 -4.44 7.38
C GLY A 182 9.41 -5.57 6.39
N ALA A 183 10.69 -5.87 6.21
CA ALA A 183 11.18 -6.99 5.41
C ALA A 183 12.52 -7.51 5.94
N ILE A 184 12.85 -8.76 5.58
CA ILE A 184 14.18 -9.35 5.84
C ILE A 184 15.13 -9.01 4.70
N LEU A 185 16.31 -8.50 5.06
CA LEU A 185 17.40 -8.17 4.17
C LEU A 185 18.71 -8.75 4.72
N GLY A 186 19.15 -9.87 4.14
CA GLY A 186 20.31 -10.59 4.65
C GLY A 186 20.09 -11.06 6.09
N ASP A 187 20.94 -10.62 7.01
CA ASP A 187 20.88 -10.90 8.45
C ASP A 187 20.16 -9.79 9.25
N LYS A 188 19.52 -8.84 8.57
CA LYS A 188 18.76 -7.73 9.19
C LYS A 188 17.27 -7.86 8.93
N ALA A 189 16.46 -7.45 9.90
CA ALA A 189 15.06 -7.12 9.71
C ALA A 189 14.91 -5.60 9.71
N CYS A 190 14.48 -5.02 8.60
CA CYS A 190 14.35 -3.58 8.44
C CYS A 190 12.89 -3.17 8.37
N PHE A 191 12.58 -2.08 9.04
CA PHE A 191 11.24 -1.55 9.24
C PHE A 191 11.24 -0.06 8.93
N ASP A 192 10.09 0.44 8.49
CA ASP A 192 9.86 1.88 8.49
C ASP A 192 9.74 2.43 9.92
N ILE A 193 9.98 3.73 10.05
CA ILE A 193 9.56 4.54 11.19
C ILE A 193 8.46 5.45 10.69
N SER A 194 7.21 5.11 10.98
CA SER A 194 6.02 5.76 10.43
C SER A 194 4.95 5.96 11.47
N VAL A 195 4.33 7.13 11.54
CA VAL A 195 3.27 7.41 12.53
C VAL A 195 1.94 7.67 11.81
N GLY A 196 1.11 6.64 11.68
CA GLY A 196 -0.23 6.74 11.10
C GLY A 196 -0.30 7.60 9.84
N LEU A 197 -1.12 8.66 9.89
CA LEU A 197 -1.34 9.58 8.77
C LEU A 197 -0.14 10.50 8.46
N ASN A 198 0.84 10.61 9.35
CA ASN A 198 1.99 11.51 9.18
C ASN A 198 3.06 10.94 8.24
N GLY A 199 2.98 9.65 7.92
CA GLY A 199 3.88 8.97 6.98
C GLY A 199 5.24 8.61 7.58
N ILE A 200 6.19 8.29 6.71
CA ILE A 200 7.54 7.82 7.06
C ILE A 200 8.47 8.96 7.48
N TYR A 201 9.32 8.72 8.48
CA TYR A 201 10.35 9.64 8.99
C TYR A 201 11.74 9.01 9.07
N GLY A 202 11.84 7.71 8.83
CA GLY A 202 13.09 7.00 8.90
C GLY A 202 12.92 5.51 8.69
N ILE A 203 14.03 4.81 8.85
CA ILE A 203 14.16 3.37 8.70
C ILE A 203 14.90 2.88 9.94
N GLN A 204 14.46 1.76 10.50
CA GLN A 204 15.10 1.08 11.62
C GLN A 204 15.40 -0.37 11.22
N CYS A 205 16.63 -0.82 11.44
CA CYS A 205 17.05 -2.19 11.12
C CYS A 205 17.57 -2.90 12.36
N LEU A 206 17.05 -4.09 12.64
CA LEU A 206 17.51 -5.00 13.67
C LEU A 206 18.46 -6.02 13.05
N ASP A 207 19.72 -6.03 13.47
CA ASP A 207 20.63 -7.14 13.23
C ASP A 207 20.13 -8.36 14.02
N LEU A 208 19.70 -9.42 13.31
CA LEU A 208 19.06 -10.59 13.91
C LEU A 208 20.06 -11.49 14.66
N ILE A 209 21.35 -11.35 14.38
CA ILE A 209 22.42 -12.13 14.99
C ILE A 209 22.94 -11.42 16.25
N ARG A 210 23.21 -10.11 16.15
CA ARG A 210 23.80 -9.30 17.22
C ARG A 210 22.76 -8.63 18.12
N GLY A 211 21.50 -8.56 17.70
CA GLY A 211 20.43 -7.86 18.41
C GLY A 211 20.59 -6.33 18.43
N LYS A 212 21.39 -5.77 17.52
CA LYS A 212 21.70 -4.34 17.47
C LYS A 212 20.73 -3.62 16.52
N TRP A 213 20.24 -2.46 16.95
CA TRP A 213 19.44 -1.56 16.12
C TRP A 213 20.29 -0.50 15.42
N GLU A 214 19.97 -0.23 14.17
CA GLU A 214 20.49 0.86 13.34
C GLU A 214 19.33 1.74 12.85
N TYR A 215 19.56 3.04 12.77
CA TYR A 215 18.52 4.02 12.42
C TYR A 215 19.02 4.97 11.34
N VAL A 216 18.18 5.20 10.34
CA VAL A 216 18.41 6.18 9.27
C VAL A 216 17.21 7.13 9.24
N GLY A 217 17.45 8.41 9.51
CA GLY A 217 16.40 9.44 9.44
C GLY A 217 16.15 9.92 8.02
N LEU A 218 14.93 10.35 7.73
CA LEU A 218 14.57 11.04 6.50
C LEU A 218 14.36 12.53 6.77
N SER A 219 14.79 13.39 5.85
CA SER A 219 14.51 14.82 5.91
C SER A 219 13.01 15.11 5.73
N GLU A 220 12.60 16.34 6.05
CA GLU A 220 11.21 16.75 5.88
C GLU A 220 10.82 16.92 4.40
N ASP A 221 11.71 17.47 3.55
CA ASP A 221 11.41 17.81 2.16
C ASP A 221 11.77 16.70 1.13
N LEU A 222 12.53 15.69 1.57
CA LEU A 222 13.13 14.63 0.75
C LEU A 222 13.93 15.08 -0.47
N LYS A 223 14.18 16.38 -0.63
CA LYS A 223 14.84 16.93 -1.83
C LYS A 223 16.24 16.35 -2.00
N ASP A 224 16.94 16.15 -0.88
CA ASP A 224 18.30 15.61 -0.84
C ASP A 224 18.40 14.15 -1.30
N ILE A 225 17.28 13.41 -1.30
CA ILE A 225 17.24 12.01 -1.74
C ILE A 225 16.49 11.83 -3.06
N SER A 226 15.67 12.80 -3.48
CA SER A 226 14.95 12.75 -4.75
C SER A 226 15.92 12.75 -5.93
N VAL A 227 15.77 11.78 -6.84
CA VAL A 227 16.60 11.69 -8.05
C VAL A 227 16.40 12.89 -8.99
N ASP A 228 15.19 13.45 -9.03
CA ASP A 228 14.88 14.67 -9.79
C ASP A 228 15.30 15.97 -9.06
N GLY A 229 15.88 15.85 -7.85
CA GLY A 229 16.29 16.99 -7.03
C GLY A 229 15.13 17.87 -6.56
N GLU A 230 13.89 17.39 -6.65
CA GLU A 230 12.69 18.13 -6.27
C GLU A 230 12.10 17.64 -4.95
N GLY A 231 11.44 18.54 -4.23
CA GLY A 231 10.77 18.20 -2.98
C GLY A 231 9.56 17.29 -3.19
N VAL A 232 9.20 16.53 -2.16
CA VAL A 232 8.04 15.64 -2.17
C VAL A 232 7.00 16.15 -1.17
N LEU A 233 5.73 16.27 -1.60
CA LEU A 233 4.67 16.66 -0.67
C LEU A 233 4.45 15.55 0.36
N ARG A 234 4.45 15.89 1.65
CA ARG A 234 4.08 14.99 2.76
C ARG A 234 2.56 14.97 3.00
N PRO A 235 2.02 13.96 3.72
CA PRO A 235 2.68 12.79 4.29
C PRO A 235 2.98 11.69 3.26
N LEU A 236 4.04 10.91 3.50
CA LEU A 236 4.40 9.75 2.67
C LEU A 236 4.06 8.47 3.41
N GLN A 237 2.82 8.01 3.22
CA GLN A 237 2.35 6.77 3.83
C GLN A 237 3.07 5.58 3.20
N VAL A 238 3.53 4.65 4.05
CA VAL A 238 4.21 3.43 3.62
C VAL A 238 3.16 2.39 3.24
N GLY A 239 3.34 1.85 2.04
CA GLY A 239 2.51 0.81 1.47
C GLY A 239 3.06 -0.59 1.73
N SER A 240 4.27 -0.81 1.26
CA SER A 240 4.96 -2.10 1.35
C SER A 240 6.47 -1.90 1.36
N ILE A 241 7.21 -2.85 1.92
CA ILE A 241 8.67 -2.88 1.88
C ILE A 241 9.07 -4.20 1.25
N ALA A 242 9.77 -4.14 0.12
CA ALA A 242 10.29 -5.30 -0.57
C ALA A 242 11.81 -5.36 -0.45
N THR A 243 12.36 -6.57 -0.52
CA THR A 243 13.80 -6.79 -0.65
C THR A 243 14.10 -7.50 -1.95
N ALA A 244 14.99 -6.90 -2.73
CA ALA A 244 15.47 -7.44 -4.00
C ALA A 244 16.83 -6.83 -4.31
N TYR A 245 17.67 -7.54 -5.06
CA TYR A 245 18.97 -7.02 -5.54
C TYR A 245 19.89 -6.47 -4.42
N GLY A 246 19.79 -7.00 -3.20
CA GLY A 246 20.58 -6.51 -2.06
C GLY A 246 20.17 -5.11 -1.57
N ARG A 247 18.95 -4.66 -1.88
CA ARG A 247 18.40 -3.35 -1.52
C ARG A 247 17.02 -3.48 -0.87
N LEU A 248 16.64 -2.44 -0.13
CA LEU A 248 15.26 -2.22 0.30
C LEU A 248 14.55 -1.31 -0.68
N PHE A 249 13.34 -1.70 -1.07
CA PHE A 249 12.40 -0.88 -1.83
C PHE A 249 11.23 -0.56 -0.91
N ILE A 250 11.21 0.65 -0.38
CA ILE A 250 10.17 1.14 0.52
C ILE A 250 9.17 1.93 -0.32
N PHE A 251 8.09 1.25 -0.65
CA PHE A 251 7.04 1.80 -1.48
C PHE A 251 6.13 2.70 -0.67
N VAL A 252 6.01 3.96 -1.11
CA VAL A 252 5.28 5.02 -0.42
C VAL A 252 4.27 5.67 -1.36
N ARG A 253 3.37 6.49 -0.81
CA ARG A 253 2.53 7.39 -1.62
C ARG A 253 3.41 8.16 -2.63
N GLY A 254 3.08 8.08 -3.91
CA GLY A 254 3.76 8.81 -4.98
C GLY A 254 5.20 8.35 -5.31
N GLY A 255 5.68 7.22 -4.79
CA GLY A 255 7.04 6.80 -5.14
C GLY A 255 7.58 5.57 -4.42
N VAL A 256 8.89 5.41 -4.54
CA VAL A 256 9.67 4.37 -3.86
C VAL A 256 10.97 4.98 -3.34
N ILE A 257 11.32 4.64 -2.10
CA ILE A 257 12.63 4.94 -1.52
C ILE A 257 13.48 3.68 -1.62
N VAL A 258 14.63 3.79 -2.27
CA VAL A 258 15.63 2.72 -2.39
C VAL A 258 16.74 2.98 -1.39
N LEU A 259 17.07 1.97 -0.58
CA LEU A 259 18.16 2.00 0.39
C LEU A 259 19.14 0.85 0.14
N ASP A 260 20.42 1.19 0.05
CA ASP A 260 21.52 0.26 0.26
C ASP A 260 21.92 0.24 1.75
N PRO A 261 21.75 -0.89 2.45
CA PRO A 261 22.09 -1.04 3.87
C PRO A 261 23.60 -1.18 4.15
N SER A 262 24.46 -1.26 3.14
CA SER A 262 25.91 -1.53 3.32
C SER A 262 26.66 -0.35 3.93
N GLU A 263 27.73 -0.61 4.69
CA GLU A 263 28.54 0.48 5.27
C GLU A 263 29.31 1.23 4.17
N GLY A 264 29.15 2.56 4.11
CA GLY A 264 29.74 3.41 3.05
C GLY A 264 28.87 3.57 1.79
N SER A 265 27.55 3.33 1.92
CA SER A 265 26.62 3.15 0.81
C SER A 265 26.36 4.35 -0.11
N GLU A 266 25.70 4.02 -1.24
CA GLU A 266 25.10 4.92 -2.24
C GLU A 266 24.09 5.92 -1.65
N GLY A 267 23.67 5.72 -0.38
CA GLY A 267 22.70 6.57 0.29
C GLY A 267 21.25 6.15 0.06
N LEU A 268 20.34 7.09 0.32
CA LEU A 268 18.91 6.95 0.09
C LEU A 268 18.55 7.64 -1.22
N HIS A 269 17.72 6.98 -2.03
CA HIS A 269 17.19 7.57 -3.26
C HIS A 269 15.68 7.46 -3.28
N PHE A 270 14.99 8.58 -3.46
CA PHE A 270 13.57 8.62 -3.74
C PHE A 270 13.34 8.73 -5.25
N ILE A 271 12.56 7.80 -5.78
CA ILE A 271 12.08 7.84 -7.15
C ILE A 271 10.58 8.05 -7.13
N ARG A 272 10.15 9.07 -7.87
CA ARG A 272 8.75 9.40 -8.04
C ARG A 272 8.08 8.38 -8.94
N LEU A 273 6.95 7.83 -8.47
CA LEU A 273 6.10 6.90 -9.21
C LEU A 273 4.64 7.25 -8.92
N TYR A 274 3.94 7.74 -9.95
CA TYR A 274 2.57 8.24 -9.84
C TYR A 274 2.33 9.21 -8.65
N ASP A 275 3.24 10.15 -8.42
CA ASP A 275 2.99 11.24 -7.48
C ASP A 275 2.06 12.28 -8.10
N PHE A 276 0.86 12.34 -7.56
CA PHE A 276 -0.13 13.37 -7.92
C PHE A 276 -0.33 14.37 -6.77
N CYS A 277 0.73 14.59 -5.98
CA CYS A 277 0.86 15.58 -4.90
C CYS A 277 -0.25 15.49 -3.86
N ARG A 278 -1.28 16.33 -4.00
CA ARG A 278 -2.41 16.41 -3.05
C ARG A 278 -3.31 15.18 -3.10
N LYS A 279 -3.12 14.29 -4.08
CA LYS A 279 -3.86 13.05 -4.20
C LYS A 279 -3.13 11.91 -3.52
N ASP A 280 -3.90 11.15 -2.74
CA ASP A 280 -3.46 9.91 -2.13
C ASP A 280 -3.51 8.75 -3.12
N TYR A 281 -2.52 8.70 -4.01
CA TYR A 281 -2.31 7.63 -4.98
C TYR A 281 -0.97 6.95 -4.67
N GLY A 282 -0.98 5.64 -4.61
CA GLY A 282 0.20 4.89 -4.24
C GLY A 282 -0.12 3.47 -3.80
N PRO A 283 0.90 2.72 -3.33
CA PRO A 283 0.79 1.33 -2.90
C PRO A 283 0.18 1.21 -1.51
N LEU A 284 -0.86 1.98 -1.24
CA LEU A 284 -1.47 2.10 0.08
C LEU A 284 -2.49 0.99 0.30
N ARG A 285 -2.45 0.39 1.50
CA ARG A 285 -3.30 -0.74 1.90
C ARG A 285 -3.27 -1.87 0.87
N THR A 286 -2.06 -2.31 0.53
CA THR A 286 -1.78 -3.45 -0.34
C THR A 286 -0.46 -4.11 0.05
N ASN A 287 -0.02 -5.12 -0.70
CA ASN A 287 1.29 -5.75 -0.55
C ASN A 287 2.01 -5.86 -1.90
N HIS A 288 3.21 -6.43 -1.87
CA HIS A 288 3.96 -6.80 -3.05
C HIS A 288 4.15 -8.32 -3.08
N VAL A 289 4.54 -8.83 -4.25
CA VAL A 289 5.07 -10.19 -4.41
C VAL A 289 6.30 -10.16 -5.31
N VAL A 290 7.22 -11.09 -5.11
CA VAL A 290 8.41 -11.25 -5.96
C VAL A 290 8.16 -12.34 -6.99
N VAL A 291 8.39 -12.01 -8.27
CA VAL A 291 8.08 -12.87 -9.40
C VAL A 291 9.18 -12.77 -10.44
N GLY A 292 9.81 -13.90 -10.77
CA GLY A 292 10.90 -13.97 -11.76
C GLY A 292 12.11 -13.08 -11.41
N GLY A 293 12.30 -12.76 -10.12
CA GLY A 293 13.33 -11.83 -9.64
C GLY A 293 12.91 -10.36 -9.60
N GLY A 294 11.78 -9.99 -10.21
CA GLY A 294 11.22 -8.63 -10.13
C GLY A 294 10.16 -8.47 -9.04
N ILE A 295 9.83 -7.22 -8.70
CA ILE A 295 8.82 -6.88 -7.71
C ILE A 295 7.52 -6.53 -8.44
N VAL A 296 6.42 -7.18 -8.09
CA VAL A 296 5.07 -6.80 -8.53
C VAL A 296 4.39 -6.04 -7.41
N ILE A 297 3.94 -4.82 -7.69
CA ILE A 297 3.28 -3.98 -6.69
C ILE A 297 2.13 -3.14 -7.29
N PRO A 298 0.96 -3.10 -6.63
CA PRO A 298 -0.12 -2.21 -7.03
C PRO A 298 0.09 -0.77 -6.60
N PHE A 299 -0.25 0.17 -7.47
CA PHE A 299 -0.45 1.58 -7.16
C PHE A 299 -1.94 1.88 -7.28
N ASN A 300 -2.58 2.14 -6.14
CA ASN A 300 -4.03 2.14 -6.02
C ASN A 300 -4.64 3.52 -6.26
N ALA A 301 -5.74 3.51 -7.02
CA ALA A 301 -6.70 4.58 -7.04
C ALA A 301 -7.66 4.45 -5.85
N TYR A 302 -8.08 5.60 -5.29
CA TYR A 302 -9.17 5.69 -4.32
C TYR A 302 -9.00 4.80 -3.07
N THR A 303 -7.80 4.77 -2.49
CA THR A 303 -7.54 4.04 -1.24
C THR A 303 -8.32 4.61 -0.05
N HIS A 304 -8.34 5.94 0.05
CA HIS A 304 -9.05 6.71 1.08
C HIS A 304 -10.15 7.57 0.46
N GLY A 305 -11.24 7.77 1.21
CA GLY A 305 -12.39 8.57 0.78
C GLY A 305 -13.03 9.36 1.92
N ILE A 306 -13.63 10.50 1.59
CA ILE A 306 -14.45 11.31 2.51
C ILE A 306 -15.79 11.57 1.82
N LEU A 307 -16.87 10.96 2.31
CA LEU A 307 -18.19 11.05 1.68
C LEU A 307 -18.98 12.26 2.18
N LYS A 308 -18.89 12.58 3.47
CA LYS A 308 -19.70 13.64 4.09
C LYS A 308 -18.83 14.73 4.74
N PRO A 309 -18.12 15.55 3.95
CA PRO A 309 -17.26 16.60 4.51
C PRO A 309 -18.09 17.66 5.26
N ARG A 310 -17.79 17.88 6.54
CA ARG A 310 -18.59 18.74 7.43
C ARG A 310 -18.04 20.15 7.62
N SER A 311 -16.73 20.35 7.46
CA SER A 311 -16.09 21.68 7.50
C SER A 311 -15.68 22.16 6.10
N ASN A 312 -15.47 23.46 5.94
CA ASN A 312 -14.94 24.01 4.67
C ASN A 312 -13.56 23.44 4.34
N GLU A 313 -12.75 23.17 5.36
CA GLU A 313 -11.46 22.51 5.24
C GLU A 313 -11.60 21.07 4.71
N LEU A 314 -12.47 20.26 5.33
CA LEU A 314 -12.75 18.90 4.86
C LEU A 314 -13.37 18.89 3.46
N ARG A 315 -14.14 19.91 3.08
CA ARG A 315 -14.64 20.06 1.69
C ARG A 315 -13.51 20.29 0.70
N SER A 316 -12.46 21.03 1.09
CA SER A 316 -11.27 21.21 0.25
C SER A 316 -10.47 19.91 0.14
N ILE A 317 -10.24 19.24 1.27
CA ILE A 317 -9.50 17.97 1.34
C ILE A 317 -10.22 16.87 0.56
N SER A 318 -11.53 16.71 0.76
CA SER A 318 -12.34 15.68 0.08
C SER A 318 -12.35 15.83 -1.44
N ARG A 319 -12.26 17.05 -1.99
CA ARG A 319 -12.11 17.26 -3.44
C ARG A 319 -10.83 16.61 -3.96
N SER A 320 -9.74 16.68 -3.21
CA SER A 320 -8.45 16.08 -3.59
C SER A 320 -8.41 14.58 -3.31
N ILE A 321 -8.89 14.16 -2.13
CA ILE A 321 -8.91 12.74 -1.72
C ILE A 321 -9.86 11.91 -2.59
N ASN A 322 -11.03 12.43 -2.97
CA ASN A 322 -11.98 11.69 -3.81
C ASN A 322 -11.68 11.80 -5.31
N TYR A 323 -10.76 12.66 -5.73
CA TYR A 323 -10.36 12.76 -7.13
C TYR A 323 -9.68 11.46 -7.58
N VAL A 324 -9.99 10.97 -8.77
CA VAL A 324 -9.38 9.75 -9.33
C VAL A 324 -8.63 10.16 -10.59
N PRO A 325 -7.29 10.31 -10.55
CA PRO A 325 -6.52 10.77 -11.70
C PRO A 325 -6.38 9.68 -12.78
N THR A 326 -6.37 8.41 -12.36
CA THR A 326 -6.22 7.26 -13.23
C THR A 326 -6.70 5.98 -12.50
N THR A 327 -6.71 4.85 -13.19
CA THR A 327 -7.01 3.52 -12.65
C THR A 327 -5.97 3.07 -11.63
N SER A 328 -6.28 2.03 -10.84
CA SER A 328 -5.24 1.33 -10.08
C SER A 328 -4.33 0.59 -11.05
N ASN A 329 -3.03 0.78 -10.95
CA ASN A 329 -2.07 0.20 -11.88
C ASN A 329 -1.20 -0.83 -11.17
N LEU A 330 -1.02 -1.98 -11.79
CA LEU A 330 -0.09 -2.99 -11.33
C LEU A 330 1.26 -2.75 -12.00
N LEU A 331 2.30 -2.54 -11.21
CA LEU A 331 3.66 -2.29 -11.70
C LEU A 331 4.53 -3.52 -11.53
N TYR A 332 5.42 -3.74 -12.49
CA TYR A 332 6.50 -4.72 -12.40
C TYR A 332 7.84 -4.01 -12.47
N ILE A 333 8.62 -4.16 -11.40
CA ILE A 333 9.88 -3.45 -11.19
C ILE A 333 11.03 -4.45 -11.31
N THR A 334 11.86 -4.21 -12.31
CA THR A 334 13.08 -4.95 -12.62
C THR A 334 14.14 -3.93 -13.01
N PRO A 335 14.87 -3.36 -12.02
CA PRO A 335 15.92 -2.38 -12.25
C PRO A 335 16.78 -2.67 -13.49
N PRO A 336 17.02 -1.67 -14.38
CA PRO A 336 16.63 -0.26 -14.24
C PRO A 336 15.17 0.06 -14.62
N THR A 337 14.38 -0.95 -14.96
CA THR A 337 13.09 -0.80 -15.64
C THR A 337 11.88 -0.89 -14.70
N VAL A 338 10.86 -0.06 -14.96
CA VAL A 338 9.52 -0.15 -14.34
C VAL A 338 8.49 -0.33 -15.45
N ARG A 339 7.59 -1.30 -15.38
CA ARG A 339 6.55 -1.53 -16.41
C ARG A 339 5.15 -1.51 -15.82
N ILE A 340 4.18 -0.96 -16.55
CA ILE A 340 2.76 -1.15 -16.24
C ILE A 340 2.33 -2.51 -16.81
N ILE A 341 1.89 -3.42 -15.95
CA ILE A 341 1.47 -4.78 -16.33
C ILE A 341 -0.05 -5.01 -16.19
N GLY A 342 -0.79 -4.03 -15.68
CA GLY A 342 -2.24 -4.06 -15.68
C GLY A 342 -2.86 -2.78 -15.15
N SER A 343 -4.11 -2.50 -15.56
CA SER A 343 -4.90 -1.34 -15.12
C SER A 343 -6.30 -1.80 -14.72
N PHE A 344 -6.73 -1.43 -13.51
CA PHE A 344 -7.95 -1.93 -12.87
C PHE A 344 -8.80 -0.78 -12.33
N GLY A 345 -10.12 -0.86 -12.52
CA GLY A 345 -11.06 0.14 -11.97
C GLY A 345 -11.24 0.05 -10.45
N ALA A 346 -10.91 -1.09 -9.85
CA ALA A 346 -10.95 -1.34 -8.42
C ALA A 346 -9.57 -1.07 -7.78
N ARG A 347 -9.54 -0.75 -6.48
CA ARG A 347 -8.28 -0.82 -5.71
C ARG A 347 -7.85 -2.28 -5.57
N ILE A 348 -6.56 -2.55 -5.64
CA ILE A 348 -5.96 -3.88 -5.42
C ILE A 348 -5.46 -3.92 -3.97
N THR A 349 -6.19 -4.61 -3.11
CA THR A 349 -5.91 -4.70 -1.67
C THR A 349 -4.91 -5.78 -1.31
N SER A 350 -4.70 -6.75 -2.21
CA SER A 350 -3.68 -7.77 -2.04
C SER A 350 -3.25 -8.41 -3.36
N VAL A 351 -2.07 -9.00 -3.37
CA VAL A 351 -1.46 -9.68 -4.51
C VAL A 351 -0.69 -10.92 -4.05
N GLU A 352 -0.84 -12.03 -4.76
CA GLU A 352 -0.09 -13.26 -4.48
C GLU A 352 0.21 -14.03 -5.78
N HIS A 353 1.35 -14.74 -5.80
CA HIS A 353 1.76 -15.61 -6.89
C HIS A 353 1.34 -17.07 -6.60
N VAL A 354 0.48 -17.61 -7.45
CA VAL A 354 -0.11 -18.96 -7.30
C VAL A 354 0.18 -19.79 -8.55
N GLY A 355 1.28 -20.54 -8.53
CA GLY A 355 1.66 -21.42 -9.63
C GLY A 355 2.01 -20.66 -10.90
N THR A 356 1.11 -20.64 -11.88
CA THR A 356 1.29 -19.92 -13.17
C THR A 356 0.42 -18.67 -13.26
N GLU A 357 -0.14 -18.22 -12.14
CA GLU A 357 -1.09 -17.13 -12.07
C GLU A 357 -0.69 -16.14 -10.98
N LEU A 358 -1.04 -14.88 -11.21
CA LEU A 358 -0.98 -13.79 -10.25
C LEU A 358 -2.41 -13.51 -9.80
N LEU A 359 -2.70 -13.74 -8.53
CA LEU A 359 -4.02 -13.55 -7.95
C LEU A 359 -4.08 -12.18 -7.28
N LEU A 360 -5.13 -11.41 -7.58
CA LEU A 360 -5.38 -10.08 -7.06
C LEU A 360 -6.64 -10.07 -6.21
N GLY A 361 -6.55 -9.54 -4.99
CA GLY A 361 -7.71 -9.12 -4.21
C GLY A 361 -8.09 -7.69 -4.60
N CYS A 362 -9.31 -7.50 -5.09
CA CYS A 362 -9.81 -6.21 -5.57
C CYS A 362 -10.99 -5.71 -4.74
N ASN A 363 -11.16 -4.39 -4.68
CA ASN A 363 -12.30 -3.74 -4.05
C ASN A 363 -12.73 -2.46 -4.77
N THR A 364 -14.04 -2.21 -4.90
CA THR A 364 -14.55 -1.00 -5.56
C THR A 364 -14.58 0.24 -4.67
N MET A 365 -14.49 0.07 -3.34
CA MET A 365 -14.61 1.19 -2.40
C MET A 365 -13.38 1.43 -1.54
N ALA A 366 -13.18 2.70 -1.20
CA ALA A 366 -12.18 3.18 -0.28
C ALA A 366 -12.48 2.75 1.17
N ASN A 367 -11.48 2.89 2.03
CA ASN A 367 -11.70 2.98 3.46
C ASN A 367 -11.88 4.48 3.80
N LEU A 368 -12.88 4.76 4.64
CA LEU A 368 -13.42 6.10 4.82
C LEU A 368 -12.88 6.78 6.07
N GLY A 369 -13.13 8.09 6.18
CA GLY A 369 -12.84 8.83 7.41
C GLY A 369 -13.72 8.41 8.58
N ALA A 370 -13.27 8.71 9.81
CA ALA A 370 -13.89 8.21 11.04
C ALA A 370 -15.39 8.56 11.19
N GLU A 371 -15.81 9.72 10.69
CA GLU A 371 -17.20 10.21 10.74
C GLU A 371 -18.10 9.64 9.62
N ASP A 372 -17.54 8.83 8.74
CA ASP A 372 -18.21 8.18 7.61
C ASP A 372 -18.39 6.67 7.84
N ALA A 373 -18.35 6.20 9.10
CA ALA A 373 -18.68 4.81 9.42
C ALA A 373 -20.09 4.43 8.93
N THR A 374 -20.20 3.18 8.46
CA THR A 374 -21.45 2.58 8.01
C THR A 374 -21.72 1.29 8.78
N PRO A 375 -22.99 0.87 8.96
CA PRO A 375 -23.32 -0.41 9.59
C PRO A 375 -23.07 -1.64 8.69
N TYR A 376 -22.73 -1.41 7.42
CA TYR A 376 -22.44 -2.42 6.41
C TYR A 376 -21.13 -2.07 5.72
N ASP A 377 -20.43 -3.07 5.18
CA ASP A 377 -19.41 -2.82 4.16
C ASP A 377 -20.08 -2.18 2.92
N ILE A 378 -19.35 -1.38 2.16
CA ILE A 378 -19.89 -0.66 1.00
C ILE A 378 -19.23 -1.04 -0.34
N GLY A 379 -18.25 -1.94 -0.33
CA GLY A 379 -17.44 -2.31 -1.48
C GLY A 379 -17.71 -3.71 -2.03
N GLU A 380 -17.78 -3.79 -3.35
CA GLU A 380 -17.77 -5.06 -4.08
C GLU A 380 -16.34 -5.56 -4.15
N ARG A 381 -16.13 -6.81 -3.75
CA ARG A 381 -14.80 -7.42 -3.65
C ARG A 381 -14.69 -8.63 -4.55
N ASP A 382 -13.63 -8.68 -5.34
CA ASP A 382 -13.41 -9.74 -6.32
C ASP A 382 -11.99 -10.30 -6.21
N LEU A 383 -11.84 -11.60 -6.47
CA LEU A 383 -10.55 -12.23 -6.75
C LEU A 383 -10.36 -12.32 -8.26
N ILE A 384 -9.28 -11.76 -8.77
CA ILE A 384 -8.95 -11.74 -10.21
C ILE A 384 -7.64 -12.48 -10.44
N SER A 385 -7.63 -13.43 -11.37
CA SER A 385 -6.41 -14.12 -11.82
C SER A 385 -5.84 -13.48 -13.08
N ILE A 386 -4.52 -13.31 -13.12
CA ILE A 386 -3.75 -12.89 -14.29
C ILE A 386 -2.75 -13.99 -14.61
N ALA A 387 -2.71 -14.46 -15.86
CA ALA A 387 -1.69 -15.41 -16.27
C ALA A 387 -0.29 -14.80 -16.17
N MET A 388 0.67 -15.58 -15.65
CA MET A 388 2.06 -15.14 -15.50
C MET A 388 2.73 -14.75 -16.83
N ASP A 389 2.36 -15.41 -17.93
CA ASP A 389 2.84 -15.04 -19.26
C ASP A 389 2.49 -13.58 -19.64
N ASN A 390 1.31 -13.08 -19.23
CA ASN A 390 0.91 -11.69 -19.49
C ASN A 390 1.75 -10.70 -18.68
N VAL A 391 2.15 -11.09 -17.47
CA VAL A 391 2.98 -10.28 -16.58
C VAL A 391 4.40 -10.16 -17.13
N LEU A 392 4.98 -11.26 -17.60
CA LEU A 392 6.36 -11.29 -18.08
C LEU A 392 6.50 -10.71 -19.49
N ARG A 393 5.60 -11.05 -20.43
CA ARG A 393 5.70 -10.72 -21.85
C ARG A 393 5.16 -9.33 -22.23
N SER A 394 4.70 -8.55 -21.26
CA SER A 394 4.09 -7.21 -21.35
C SER A 394 2.58 -7.20 -21.61
N CYS A 395 1.90 -6.28 -20.93
CA CYS A 395 0.48 -6.01 -21.04
C CYS A 395 0.30 -4.65 -21.73
N GLU A 396 -0.14 -4.70 -22.98
CA GLU A 396 -0.27 -3.56 -23.89
C GLU A 396 -1.62 -2.83 -23.72
N MET A 397 -1.94 -2.38 -22.50
CA MET A 397 -3.24 -1.75 -22.23
C MET A 397 -3.17 -0.23 -22.40
N PRO A 398 -3.99 0.39 -23.28
CA PRO A 398 -4.09 1.84 -23.37
C PRO A 398 -4.33 2.47 -22.00
N HIS A 399 -3.46 3.39 -21.61
CA HIS A 399 -3.55 4.07 -20.32
C HIS A 399 -3.82 5.57 -20.52
N THR A 400 -4.68 6.14 -19.69
CA THR A 400 -4.97 7.58 -19.72
C THR A 400 -4.95 8.11 -18.31
N ILE A 401 -4.17 9.16 -18.09
CA ILE A 401 -4.06 9.86 -16.82
C ILE A 401 -4.64 11.26 -17.01
N LYS A 402 -5.56 11.65 -16.14
CA LYS A 402 -6.08 13.02 -16.06
C LYS A 402 -5.59 13.63 -14.77
N VAL A 403 -4.95 14.79 -14.84
CA VAL A 403 -4.48 15.55 -13.68
C VAL A 403 -4.94 17.00 -13.79
N SER A 404 -5.39 17.57 -12.67
CA SER A 404 -5.74 18.98 -12.57
C SER A 404 -4.55 19.78 -12.06
N GLY A 405 -4.31 20.97 -12.62
CA GLY A 405 -3.27 21.90 -12.14
C GLY A 405 -3.45 22.25 -10.65
N SER A 406 -4.68 22.32 -10.15
CA SER A 406 -4.98 22.53 -8.73
C SER A 406 -4.56 21.38 -7.79
N ILE A 407 -4.33 20.17 -8.33
CA ILE A 407 -3.90 19.00 -7.56
C ILE A 407 -2.38 18.98 -7.43
N VAL A 408 -1.66 19.36 -8.49
CA VAL A 408 -0.19 19.32 -8.53
C VAL A 408 0.48 20.61 -8.06
N GLY A 409 -0.16 21.76 -8.33
CA GLY A 409 0.41 23.07 -8.02
C GLY A 409 1.69 23.35 -8.81
N SER A 410 2.71 23.86 -8.13
CA SER A 410 4.08 24.03 -8.64
C SER A 410 5.04 22.93 -8.14
N ASN A 411 4.54 21.86 -7.51
CA ASN A 411 5.37 20.74 -7.07
C ASN A 411 5.76 19.87 -8.27
N ALA A 412 6.84 19.09 -8.13
CA ALA A 412 7.11 18.00 -9.05
C ALA A 412 6.06 16.89 -8.90
N TRP A 413 5.58 16.36 -10.02
CA TRP A 413 4.50 15.37 -10.08
C TRP A 413 4.72 14.40 -11.24
N GLY A 414 3.97 13.31 -11.31
CA GLY A 414 4.14 12.28 -12.33
C GLY A 414 4.97 11.11 -11.81
N GLY A 415 6.07 10.77 -12.49
CA GLY A 415 6.73 9.50 -12.28
C GLY A 415 5.99 8.40 -13.04
N ILE A 416 5.72 8.65 -14.32
CA ILE A 416 4.91 7.79 -15.19
C ILE A 416 5.86 6.89 -15.97
N PRO A 417 5.79 5.55 -15.80
CA PRO A 417 6.52 4.63 -16.67
C PRO A 417 5.94 4.68 -18.08
N ILE A 418 6.79 4.95 -19.07
CA ILE A 418 6.41 5.06 -20.49
C ILE A 418 7.12 4.05 -21.40
N ASN A 419 8.19 3.43 -20.90
CA ASN A 419 9.03 2.43 -21.54
C ASN A 419 8.31 1.25 -22.23
N ASN A 420 7.09 0.91 -21.83
CA ASN A 420 6.30 -0.16 -22.44
C ASN A 420 5.26 0.33 -23.45
N TYR A 421 5.36 1.58 -23.91
CA TYR A 421 4.44 2.19 -24.87
C TYR A 421 5.18 2.78 -26.06
N ARG A 422 4.66 2.55 -27.27
CA ARG A 422 5.24 3.14 -28.49
C ARG A 422 4.90 4.62 -28.68
N ARG A 423 3.84 5.08 -28.03
CA ARG A 423 3.36 6.45 -28.13
C ARG A 423 2.93 6.97 -26.77
N ALA A 424 3.59 8.02 -26.30
CA ALA A 424 3.26 8.73 -25.08
C ALA A 424 3.06 10.22 -25.41
N VAL A 425 1.88 10.76 -25.11
CA VAL A 425 1.56 12.17 -25.43
C VAL A 425 0.89 12.84 -24.24
N MET A 426 1.37 14.04 -23.88
CA MET A 426 0.72 14.91 -22.93
C MET A 426 -0.04 16.03 -23.65
N HIS A 427 -1.30 16.22 -23.28
CA HIS A 427 -2.10 17.37 -23.64
C HIS A 427 -2.28 18.28 -22.42
N VAL A 428 -1.91 19.55 -22.55
CA VAL A 428 -2.09 20.56 -21.50
C VAL A 428 -3.01 21.64 -22.01
N LYS A 429 -4.15 21.83 -21.35
CA LYS A 429 -5.01 23.00 -21.53
C LYS A 429 -4.69 24.02 -20.44
N ALA A 430 -3.78 24.95 -20.74
CA ALA A 430 -3.31 25.96 -19.80
C ALA A 430 -4.22 27.19 -19.79
N SER A 431 -4.33 27.83 -18.62
CA SER A 431 -5.08 29.07 -18.42
C SER A 431 -4.22 30.33 -18.40
N ARG A 432 -2.89 30.16 -18.56
CA ARG A 432 -1.86 31.19 -18.68
C ARG A 432 -0.63 30.59 -19.37
N ASP A 433 0.28 31.45 -19.83
CA ASP A 433 1.60 31.01 -20.28
C ASP A 433 2.42 30.49 -19.08
N ASN A 434 3.21 29.45 -19.32
CA ASN A 434 4.01 28.77 -18.30
C ASN A 434 5.19 28.04 -18.94
N SER A 435 6.02 27.42 -18.12
CA SER A 435 7.03 26.46 -18.56
C SER A 435 6.82 25.15 -17.83
N LEU A 436 7.01 24.03 -18.54
CA LEU A 436 6.96 22.69 -18.01
C LEU A 436 8.36 22.08 -18.08
N ARG A 437 8.95 21.80 -16.93
CA ARG A 437 10.15 20.99 -16.84
C ARG A 437 9.78 19.52 -16.84
N ILE A 438 10.53 18.71 -17.58
CA ILE A 438 10.35 17.26 -17.71
C ILE A 438 11.65 16.61 -17.24
N TYR A 439 11.54 15.65 -16.33
CA TYR A 439 12.66 14.87 -15.80
C TYR A 439 12.54 13.44 -16.29
N GLU A 440 13.62 12.87 -16.83
CA GLU A 440 13.71 11.44 -17.13
C GLU A 440 14.72 10.76 -16.20
N TYR A 441 14.30 9.69 -15.54
CA TYR A 441 15.17 8.84 -14.73
C TYR A 441 14.78 7.38 -14.85
N ASP A 442 15.69 6.50 -14.44
CA ASP A 442 15.44 5.07 -14.33
C ASP A 442 15.44 4.60 -12.87
N LEU A 443 15.14 3.31 -12.70
CA LEU A 443 15.20 2.63 -11.42
C LEU A 443 16.47 1.78 -11.29
N GLY A 444 17.58 2.22 -11.88
CA GLY A 444 18.89 1.60 -11.72
C GLY A 444 19.29 1.47 -10.26
N LEU A 445 20.37 0.74 -9.98
CA LEU A 445 20.91 0.58 -8.62
C LEU A 445 22.38 1.02 -8.64
N PRO A 446 22.68 2.31 -8.38
CA PRO A 446 21.77 3.35 -7.88
C PRO A 446 20.87 3.97 -8.97
N PRO A 447 19.69 4.53 -8.61
CA PRO A 447 18.81 5.21 -9.54
C PRO A 447 19.47 6.44 -10.16
N THR A 448 19.25 6.68 -11.46
CA THR A 448 19.96 7.73 -12.21
C THR A 448 19.01 8.70 -12.90
N LEU A 449 19.30 10.00 -12.80
CA LEU A 449 18.70 11.05 -13.62
C LEU A 449 19.40 11.09 -14.98
N HIS A 450 18.65 10.85 -16.05
CA HIS A 450 19.16 10.81 -17.42
C HIS A 450 19.12 12.17 -18.09
N ASP A 451 17.97 12.86 -18.01
CA ASP A 451 17.79 14.13 -18.70
C ASP A 451 16.82 15.08 -17.98
N THR A 452 16.91 16.36 -18.31
CA THR A 452 16.00 17.41 -17.88
C THR A 452 15.74 18.39 -19.00
N ASP A 453 14.52 18.36 -19.52
CA ASP A 453 14.05 19.26 -20.55
C ASP A 453 13.13 20.35 -20.01
N VAL A 454 13.05 21.45 -20.75
CA VAL A 454 12.14 22.55 -20.46
C VAL A 454 11.36 22.89 -21.72
N VAL A 455 10.04 22.82 -21.62
CA VAL A 455 9.11 23.09 -22.73
C VAL A 455 8.21 24.28 -22.38
N ASP A 456 8.08 25.22 -23.30
CA ASP A 456 7.15 26.34 -23.15
C ASP A 456 5.69 25.89 -23.31
N ILE A 457 4.83 26.36 -22.41
CA ILE A 457 3.40 26.09 -22.40
C ILE A 457 2.68 27.40 -22.66
N SER A 458 2.08 27.55 -23.85
CA SER A 458 1.28 28.73 -24.17
C SER A 458 -0.13 28.63 -23.60
N PHE A 459 -0.80 29.75 -23.41
CA PHE A 459 -2.22 29.81 -23.11
C PHE A 459 -3.04 28.97 -24.10
N GLY A 460 -3.99 28.17 -23.59
CA GLY A 460 -4.83 27.30 -24.41
C GLY A 460 -4.27 25.89 -24.52
N ARG A 461 -4.38 25.28 -25.70
CA ARG A 461 -4.08 23.85 -25.91
C ARG A 461 -2.64 23.66 -26.36
N ASN A 462 -1.91 22.82 -25.63
CA ASN A 462 -0.55 22.39 -25.93
C ASN A 462 -0.52 20.86 -26.10
N VAL A 463 0.40 20.39 -26.92
CA VAL A 463 0.65 18.96 -27.15
C VAL A 463 2.16 18.75 -27.03
N ILE A 464 2.55 17.85 -26.14
CA ILE A 464 3.93 17.53 -25.84
C ILE A 464 4.09 16.05 -26.15
N ASP A 465 5.00 15.73 -27.07
CA ASP A 465 5.36 14.35 -27.34
C ASP A 465 6.32 13.88 -26.25
N LEU A 466 6.02 12.73 -25.65
CA LEU A 466 6.84 12.09 -24.63
C LEU A 466 7.48 10.80 -25.17
N SER A 467 7.29 10.49 -26.45
CA SER A 467 7.73 9.22 -27.04
C SER A 467 9.24 9.14 -27.26
N ASP A 468 9.96 10.26 -27.14
CA ASP A 468 11.43 10.31 -27.23
C ASP A 468 12.12 9.91 -25.90
N TYR A 469 11.38 9.92 -24.79
CA TYR A 469 11.85 9.42 -23.49
C TYR A 469 11.65 7.90 -23.39
N ASN A 470 12.51 7.22 -22.64
CA ASN A 470 12.58 5.76 -22.61
C ASN A 470 12.23 5.13 -21.27
N ASN A 471 12.17 5.90 -20.18
CA ASN A 471 12.08 5.36 -18.82
C ASN A 471 10.85 5.87 -18.05
N VAL A 472 11.07 6.51 -16.90
CA VAL A 472 10.05 7.12 -16.05
C VAL A 472 10.17 8.63 -16.17
N VAL A 473 9.04 9.30 -16.38
CA VAL A 473 9.00 10.76 -16.53
C VAL A 473 8.20 11.45 -15.43
N SER A 474 8.78 12.49 -14.82
CA SER A 474 8.06 13.46 -13.97
C SER A 474 8.11 14.86 -14.55
N PHE A 475 7.28 15.73 -14.00
CA PHE A 475 6.99 17.04 -14.54
C PHE A 475 6.91 18.07 -13.42
N LYS A 476 7.21 19.33 -13.75
CA LYS A 476 7.01 20.45 -12.83
C LYS A 476 6.68 21.73 -13.61
N PHE A 477 5.61 22.41 -13.21
CA PHE A 477 5.37 23.76 -13.71
C PHE A 477 6.24 24.77 -12.97
N GLU A 478 6.76 25.75 -13.70
CA GLU A 478 7.48 26.88 -13.10
C GLU A 478 6.54 27.70 -12.20
N PHE A 479 5.34 28.02 -12.69
CA PHE A 479 4.31 28.74 -11.94
C PHE A 479 3.05 27.90 -11.73
N GLU A 480 2.36 28.09 -10.62
CA GLU A 480 1.08 27.41 -10.40
C GLU A 480 0.02 27.86 -11.41
N ASP A 481 -0.62 26.91 -12.10
CA ASP A 481 -1.82 27.12 -12.91
C ASP A 481 -3.00 26.25 -12.41
N PRO A 482 -3.80 26.72 -11.44
CA PRO A 482 -4.83 25.91 -10.81
C PRO A 482 -5.96 25.47 -11.76
N ARG A 483 -6.09 26.14 -12.92
CA ARG A 483 -7.12 25.86 -13.92
C ARG A 483 -6.59 25.03 -15.10
N ALA A 484 -5.33 24.62 -15.08
CA ALA A 484 -4.78 23.76 -16.10
C ALA A 484 -5.47 22.37 -16.05
N GLU A 485 -5.80 21.83 -17.22
CA GLU A 485 -6.19 20.43 -17.36
C GLU A 485 -5.11 19.67 -18.12
N ILE A 486 -4.68 18.54 -17.58
CA ILE A 486 -3.57 17.75 -18.10
C ILE A 486 -4.05 16.34 -18.39
N TYR A 487 -3.76 15.84 -19.59
CA TYR A 487 -4.09 14.49 -20.02
C TYR A 487 -2.85 13.82 -20.58
N ILE A 488 -2.41 12.71 -19.98
CA ILE A 488 -1.32 11.89 -20.51
C ILE A 488 -1.95 10.63 -21.11
N SER A 489 -1.67 10.38 -22.38
CA SER A 489 -2.17 9.21 -23.11
C SER A 489 -1.00 8.30 -23.49
N LEU A 490 -1.03 7.06 -23.01
CA LEU A 490 -0.07 6.01 -23.35
C LEU A 490 -0.76 5.00 -24.26
N ARG A 491 -0.14 4.73 -25.41
CA ARG A 491 -0.66 3.88 -26.49
C ARG A 491 0.47 3.06 -27.11
N ASN A 492 0.10 1.92 -27.70
CA ASN A 492 1.01 1.09 -28.49
C ASN A 492 0.86 1.31 -29.99
#